data_AF-A0A3N5QRL9-F1
#
_entry.id   AF-A0A3N5QRL9-F1
#
_cell.length_a   1.000
_cell.length_b   1.000
_cell.length_c   1.000
_cell.angle_alpha   90.00
_cell.angle_beta   90.00
_cell.angle_gamma   90.00
#
_symmetry.space_group_name_H-M   'P 1'
#
loop_
_entity.id
_entity.type
_entity.pdbx_description
1 polymer ?
#
loop_
_entity_poly.entity_id
_entity_poly.type
_entity_poly.pdbx_seq_one_letter_code
_entity_poly.pdbx_strand_id
1 'polypeptide(L)'
;MARKPTLALQKKVMTRKRLIITAVFTGAIVLFVLFSSHGLLSRWRISSDHESLERQVVSLKHTEDSLRALIKNLETDTLEIERLARERYGYIRPGERVFRIKRTNE
;
A
#
# COMPACT_ATOMS: atom_id res chain seq x y z
N MET A 1 62.05 3.09 -51.92
CA MET A 1 60.76 2.70 -52.50
C MET A 1 59.83 2.26 -51.35
N ALA A 2 59.08 3.19 -50.75
CA ALA A 2 58.27 2.91 -49.55
C ALA A 2 56.84 2.52 -49.95
N ARG A 3 56.46 1.25 -49.74
CA ARG A 3 55.08 0.79 -49.88
C ARG A 3 54.23 1.51 -48.82
N LYS A 4 53.13 2.14 -49.23
CA LYS A 4 52.10 2.70 -48.33
C LYS A 4 50.93 1.70 -48.22
N PRO A 5 50.85 0.86 -47.18
CA PRO A 5 49.66 0.06 -46.92
C PRO A 5 48.89 0.65 -45.72
N THR A 6 48.27 1.82 -45.86
CA THR A 6 47.63 2.45 -44.69
C THR A 6 46.19 2.89 -44.89
N LEU A 7 45.74 3.19 -46.11
CA LEU A 7 44.39 3.77 -46.30
C LEU A 7 43.25 2.77 -46.05
N ALA A 8 43.37 1.52 -46.52
CA ALA A 8 42.31 0.53 -46.39
C ALA A 8 42.16 0.00 -44.94
N LEU A 9 43.28 -0.24 -44.24
CA LEU A 9 43.27 -0.61 -42.82
C LEU A 9 42.75 0.54 -41.95
N GLN A 10 43.17 1.78 -42.21
CA GLN A 10 42.72 2.95 -41.47
C GLN A 10 41.21 3.20 -41.63
N LYS A 11 40.67 3.08 -42.86
CA LYS A 11 39.22 3.18 -43.12
C LYS A 11 38.42 2.07 -42.42
N LYS A 12 38.90 0.81 -42.46
CA LYS A 12 38.24 -0.34 -41.80
C LYS A 12 38.23 -0.23 -40.27
N VAL A 13 39.29 0.31 -39.68
CA VAL A 13 39.36 0.59 -38.24
C VAL A 13 38.43 1.73 -37.85
N MET A 14 38.36 2.81 -38.65
CA MET A 14 37.45 3.93 -38.41
C MET A 14 35.97 3.52 -38.48
N THR A 15 35.57 2.67 -39.43
CA THR A 15 34.19 2.18 -39.52
C THR A 15 33.83 1.22 -38.39
N ARG A 16 34.76 0.33 -37.98
CA ARG A 16 34.57 -0.53 -36.80
C ARG A 16 34.47 0.26 -35.50
N LYS A 17 35.34 1.26 -35.30
CA LYS A 17 35.27 2.16 -34.13
C LYS A 17 33.94 2.90 -34.09
N ARG A 18 33.48 3.43 -35.23
CA ARG A 18 32.18 4.11 -35.32
C ARG A 18 31.02 3.16 -34.99
N LEU A 19 31.03 1.93 -35.50
CA LEU A 19 30.04 0.90 -35.18
C LEU A 19 30.00 0.57 -33.68
N ILE A 20 31.16 0.41 -33.05
CA ILE A 20 31.25 0.14 -31.61
C ILE A 20 30.69 1.31 -30.82
N ILE A 21 31.07 2.55 -31.16
CA ILE A 21 30.55 3.75 -30.50
C ILE A 21 29.03 3.84 -30.65
N THR A 22 28.49 3.61 -31.86
CA THR A 22 27.03 3.63 -32.08
C THR A 22 26.32 2.52 -31.31
N ALA A 23 26.92 1.33 -31.18
CA ALA A 23 26.35 0.21 -30.44
C ALA A 23 26.37 0.45 -28.94
N VAL A 24 27.45 1.05 -28.41
CA VAL A 24 27.54 1.44 -27.00
C VAL A 24 26.53 2.53 -26.67
N PHE A 25 26.37 3.53 -27.56
CA PHE A 25 25.41 4.60 -27.36
C PHE A 25 23.96 4.09 -27.39
N THR A 26 23.61 3.24 -28.36
CA THR A 26 22.27 2.63 -28.40
C THR A 26 22.04 1.70 -27.20
N GLY A 27 23.04 0.91 -26.80
CA GLY A 27 22.97 0.10 -25.60
C GLY A 27 22.73 0.92 -24.33
N ALA A 28 23.44 2.04 -24.18
CA ALA A 28 23.25 2.97 -23.07
C ALA A 28 21.85 3.60 -23.05
N ILE A 29 21.31 3.98 -24.21
CA ILE A 29 19.95 4.51 -24.34
C ILE A 29 18.92 3.44 -23.95
N VAL A 30 19.08 2.20 -24.42
CA VAL A 30 18.18 1.09 -24.08
C VAL A 30 18.23 0.78 -22.58
N LEU A 31 19.43 0.71 -21.99
CA LEU A 31 19.59 0.55 -20.55
C LEU A 31 18.97 1.71 -19.77
N PHE A 32 19.16 2.95 -20.22
CA PHE A 32 18.53 4.11 -19.59
C PHE A 32 17.00 4.03 -19.65
N VAL A 33 16.41 3.63 -20.78
CA VAL A 33 14.95 3.46 -20.91
C VAL A 33 14.41 2.34 -20.02
N LEU A 34 15.18 1.26 -19.84
CA LEU A 34 14.79 0.11 -19.00
C LEU A 34 14.96 0.39 -17.49
N PHE A 35 16.03 1.10 -17.10
CA PHE A 35 16.39 1.35 -15.69
C PHE A 35 16.00 2.75 -15.19
N SER A 36 15.48 3.64 -16.03
CA SER A 36 14.98 4.95 -15.61
C SER A 36 13.73 4.83 -14.74
N SER A 37 13.58 5.74 -13.78
CA SER A 37 12.42 5.86 -12.87
C SER A 37 11.08 5.99 -13.61
N HIS A 38 11.10 6.41 -14.87
CA HIS A 38 9.94 6.50 -15.78
C HIS A 38 9.89 5.41 -16.85
N GLY A 39 10.68 4.34 -16.70
CA GLY A 39 10.64 3.19 -17.60
C GLY A 39 9.28 2.47 -17.54
N LEU A 40 8.92 1.76 -18.62
CA LEU A 40 7.64 1.05 -18.75
C LEU A 40 7.34 0.11 -17.55
N LEU A 41 8.36 -0.42 -16.88
CA LEU A 41 8.24 -1.24 -15.68
C LEU A 41 7.65 -0.50 -14.47
N SER A 42 7.95 0.80 -14.28
CA SER A 42 7.40 1.55 -13.14
C SER A 42 5.90 1.77 -13.29
N ARG A 43 5.42 1.96 -14.53
CA ARG A 43 3.99 2.11 -14.82
C ARG A 43 3.19 0.84 -14.52
N TRP A 44 3.75 -0.33 -14.77
CA TRP A 44 3.10 -1.61 -14.44
C TRP A 44 2.99 -1.82 -12.93
N ARG A 45 4.05 -1.48 -12.18
CA ARG A 45 4.07 -1.62 -10.72
C ARG A 45 3.14 -0.60 -10.02
N ILE A 46 3.07 0.63 -10.52
CA ILE A 46 2.17 1.66 -9.97
C ILE A 46 0.70 1.27 -10.18
N SER A 47 0.36 0.60 -11.29
CA SER A 47 -1.02 0.15 -11.53
C SER A 47 -1.47 -0.92 -10.54
N SER A 48 -0.62 -1.88 -10.20
CA SER A 48 -0.96 -2.92 -9.21
C SER A 48 -1.08 -2.35 -7.80
N ASP A 49 -0.19 -1.41 -7.46
CA ASP A 49 -0.20 -0.78 -6.15
C ASP A 49 -1.48 0.06 -5.98
N HIS A 50 -1.88 0.79 -7.02
CA HIS A 50 -3.08 1.62 -7.01
C HIS A 50 -4.36 0.79 -6.84
N GLU A 51 -4.46 -0.34 -7.55
CA GLU A 51 -5.61 -1.24 -7.45
C GLU A 51 -5.69 -1.90 -6.06
N SER A 52 -4.54 -2.28 -5.49
CA SER A 52 -4.50 -2.86 -4.14
C SER A 52 -4.94 -1.86 -3.06
N LEU A 53 -4.57 -0.58 -3.22
CA LEU A 53 -4.93 0.49 -2.30
C LEU A 53 -6.42 0.82 -2.40
N GLU A 54 -6.96 0.85 -3.62
CA GLU A 54 -8.39 1.09 -3.85
C GLU A 54 -9.25 -0.01 -3.23
N ARG A 55 -8.86 -1.29 -3.40
CA ARG A 55 -9.54 -2.42 -2.73
C ARG A 55 -9.49 -2.29 -1.21
N GLN A 56 -8.36 -1.87 -0.64
CA GLN A 56 -8.24 -1.64 0.80
C GLN A 56 -9.21 -0.54 1.26
N VAL A 57 -9.28 0.59 0.55
CA VAL A 57 -10.22 1.68 0.88
C VAL A 57 -11.66 1.19 0.86
N VAL A 58 -12.06 0.42 -0.14
CA VAL A 58 -13.43 -0.13 -0.23
C VAL A 58 -13.70 -1.08 0.95
N SER A 59 -12.76 -1.96 1.29
CA SER A 59 -12.92 -2.89 2.41
C SER A 59 -13.02 -2.17 3.77
N LEU A 60 -12.23 -1.11 3.97
CA LEU A 60 -12.26 -0.30 5.18
C LEU A 60 -13.59 0.43 5.31
N LYS A 61 -14.10 1.02 4.23
CA LYS A 61 -15.42 1.68 4.22
C LYS A 61 -16.53 0.70 4.58
N HIS A 62 -16.54 -0.49 3.99
CA HIS A 62 -17.54 -1.51 4.31
C HIS A 62 -17.48 -1.92 5.79
N THR A 63 -16.27 -2.02 6.35
CA THR A 63 -16.06 -2.35 7.76
C THR A 63 -16.55 -1.21 8.66
N GLU A 64 -16.23 0.04 8.31
CA GLU A 64 -16.72 1.22 9.01
C GLU A 64 -18.25 1.27 9.03
N ASP A 65 -18.90 1.10 7.88
CA ASP A 65 -20.36 1.11 7.77
C ASP A 65 -21.00 0.01 8.61
N SER A 66 -20.41 -1.20 8.59
CA SER A 66 -20.88 -2.33 9.39
C SER A 66 -20.76 -2.05 10.90
N LEU A 67 -19.64 -1.46 11.33
CA LEU A 67 -19.43 -1.09 12.73
C LEU A 67 -20.38 0.03 13.16
N ARG A 68 -20.64 1.02 12.30
CA ARG A 68 -21.60 2.09 12.57
C ARG A 68 -23.02 1.55 12.71
N ALA A 69 -23.42 0.62 11.84
CA ALA A 69 -24.70 -0.05 11.94
C ALA A 69 -24.82 -0.86 13.24
N LEU A 70 -23.75 -1.57 13.62
CA LEU A 70 -23.67 -2.31 14.87
C LEU A 70 -23.82 -1.37 16.08
N ILE A 71 -23.04 -0.27 16.14
CA ILE A 71 -23.13 0.74 17.19
C ILE A 71 -24.56 1.29 17.28
N LYS A 72 -25.17 1.67 16.15
CA LYS A 72 -26.53 2.17 16.13
C LYS A 72 -27.52 1.15 16.70
N ASN A 73 -27.38 -0.12 16.34
CA ASN A 73 -28.23 -1.18 16.85
C ASN A 73 -28.05 -1.37 18.37
N LEU A 74 -26.81 -1.33 18.86
CA LEU A 74 -26.46 -1.35 20.28
C LEU A 74 -26.98 -0.14 21.05
N GLU A 75 -26.94 1.05 20.45
CA GLU A 75 -27.53 2.27 21.03
C GLU A 75 -29.06 2.21 21.09
N THR A 76 -29.71 1.58 20.10
CA THR A 76 -31.17 1.37 20.13
C THR A 76 -31.59 0.25 21.06
N ASP A 77 -30.79 -0.82 21.17
CA ASP A 77 -31.02 -1.95 22.08
C ASP A 77 -30.20 -1.79 23.38
N THR A 78 -30.62 -0.79 24.16
CA THR A 78 -29.93 -0.37 25.39
C THR A 78 -29.90 -1.42 26.51
N LEU A 79 -30.64 -2.52 26.39
CA LEU A 79 -30.83 -3.49 27.48
C LEU A 79 -29.54 -4.26 27.82
N GLU A 80 -28.82 -4.75 26.83
CA GLU A 80 -27.57 -5.49 27.07
C GLU A 80 -26.44 -4.57 27.54
N ILE A 81 -26.39 -3.33 27.05
CA ILE A 81 -25.44 -2.31 27.53
C ILE A 81 -25.74 -1.96 28.98
N GLU A 82 -27.01 -1.75 29.31
CA GLU A 82 -27.44 -1.47 30.68
C GLU A 82 -27.15 -2.65 31.61
N ARG A 83 -27.42 -3.88 31.16
CA ARG A 83 -27.10 -5.10 31.92
C ARG A 83 -25.61 -5.18 32.20
N LEU A 84 -24.75 -4.99 31.21
CA LEU A 84 -23.30 -4.99 31.39
C LEU A 84 -22.84 -3.87 32.32
N ALA A 85 -23.38 -2.65 32.16
CA ALA A 85 -23.09 -1.50 33.00
C ALA A 85 -23.44 -1.75 34.48
N ARG A 86 -24.60 -2.38 34.74
CA ARG A 86 -25.07 -2.73 36.09
C ARG A 86 -24.29 -3.91 36.68
N GLU A 87 -24.06 -4.97 35.91
CA GLU A 87 -23.44 -6.21 36.41
C GLU A 87 -21.92 -6.13 36.56
N ARG A 88 -21.21 -5.60 35.55
CA ARG A 88 -19.73 -5.54 35.57
C ARG A 88 -19.21 -4.32 36.30
N TYR A 89 -19.86 -3.18 36.09
CA TYR A 89 -19.35 -1.88 36.54
C TYR A 89 -20.16 -1.29 37.71
N GLY A 90 -21.31 -1.88 38.06
CA GLY A 90 -22.15 -1.40 39.16
C GLY A 90 -22.73 0.00 38.93
N TYR A 91 -22.85 0.44 37.67
CA TYR A 91 -23.42 1.74 37.36
C TYR A 91 -24.89 1.82 37.74
N ILE A 92 -25.27 2.99 38.24
CA ILE A 92 -26.59 3.30 38.81
C ILE A 92 -27.08 4.58 38.16
N ARG A 93 -28.36 4.64 37.76
CA ARG A 93 -28.92 5.88 37.21
C ARG A 93 -29.14 6.92 38.32
N PRO A 94 -29.02 8.23 38.01
CA PRO A 94 -29.38 9.28 38.96
C PRO A 94 -30.81 9.09 39.48
N GLY A 95 -30.97 8.98 40.81
CA GLY A 95 -32.26 8.76 41.48
C GLY A 95 -32.58 7.31 41.86
N GLU A 96 -31.78 6.33 41.43
CA GLU A 96 -31.94 4.93 41.88
C GLU A 96 -31.35 4.71 43.28
N ARG A 97 -32.00 3.85 44.09
CA ARG A 97 -31.53 3.47 45.43
C ARG A 97 -30.97 2.05 45.41
N VAL A 98 -29.73 1.89 45.83
CA VAL A 98 -29.06 0.58 45.93
C VAL A 98 -29.26 0.00 47.32
N PHE A 99 -29.84 -1.21 47.39
CA PHE A 99 -29.96 -1.96 48.63
C PHE A 99 -28.87 -3.03 48.68
N ARG A 100 -27.97 -2.92 49.67
CA ARG A 100 -26.99 -3.98 49.96
C ARG A 100 -27.57 -4.89 51.04
N ILE A 101 -27.99 -6.09 50.65
CA ILE A 101 -28.45 -7.11 51.59
C ILE A 101 -27.23 -7.72 52.25
N LYS A 102 -27.02 -7.44 53.55
CA LYS A 102 -26.06 -8.19 54.36
C LYS A 102 -26.79 -9.42 54.90
N ARG A 103 -26.23 -10.61 54.68
CA ARG A 103 -26.65 -11.78 55.45
C ARG A 103 -26.09 -11.61 56.86
N THR A 104 -26.99 -11.36 57.80
CA THR A 104 -26.70 -11.55 59.22
C THR A 104 -26.61 -13.04 59.42
N ASN A 105 -25.41 -13.55 59.64
CA ASN A 105 -25.24 -14.91 60.14
C ASN A 105 -25.57 -14.83 61.64
N GLU A 106 -26.65 -15.47 62.04
CA GLU A 106 -26.95 -15.81 63.44
C GLU A 106 -25.97 -16.86 63.97
#